data_AF-A0A436RUT8-F1
#
_entry.id   AF-A0A436RUT8-F1
#
_cell.length_a   1.000
_cell.length_b   1.000
_cell.length_c   1.000
_cell.angle_alpha   90.00
_cell.angle_beta   90.00
_cell.angle_gamma   90.00
#
_symmetry.space_group_name_H-M   'P 1'
#
loop_
_entity.id
_entity.type
_entity.pdbx_description
1 polymer ?
#
loop_
_entity_poly.entity_id
_entity_poly.type
_entity_poly.pdbx_seq_one_letter_code
_entity_poly.pdbx_strand_id
1 'polypeptide(L)'
;MEFIAQNMAPIMFASLIIFLLIGYPVAFSLAANGLLFFFIGVLVSPYSGGSINLAWPLLHALPDNFYGTRVMSNDTLLAIPFFTFMGIVLERSGMAEDLLDTIGQLFGPIRGGLAYAVIFVGALLAATTGVVAASVIAMGLISLPIMLRYGYDRRVASGVIAASGTLAQIIPPSLVLIVLADQLGRSVGDMYAGALIPGIVLTGIYMLYILIISIVRPNSMPALPLEARTLGRGVLSLIVALLVTGAISYGAYRYLAPTQGDNADILGFAVGVIVIYVAAIVDQRLRINMMSKLAQQVVIVLIPPLALIFLVLGTIFLGIATPTEGGAMGSVGALIMAAAKGRLSLDVVKQALASTTRLSSFVLFILIGARVFSLTFYGVNGHIWVEHLLISLPGGETGFLI
;
A
#
# COMPACT_ATOMS: atom_id res chain seq x y z
N MET A 1 42.74 11.80 11.73
CA MET A 1 42.46 11.67 10.29
C MET A 1 42.31 10.22 9.89
N GLU A 2 43.25 9.35 10.24
CA GLU A 2 43.24 7.91 9.89
C GLU A 2 42.05 7.12 10.49
N PHE A 3 41.70 7.36 11.76
CA PHE A 3 40.51 6.77 12.38
C PHE A 3 39.19 7.12 11.66
N ILE A 4 39.06 8.38 11.22
CA ILE A 4 37.89 8.86 10.47
C ILE A 4 37.88 8.22 9.07
N ALA A 5 39.05 8.09 8.43
CA ALA A 5 39.21 7.45 7.14
C ALA A 5 38.70 5.99 7.17
N GLN A 6 39.12 5.23 8.18
CA GLN A 6 38.78 3.81 8.31
C GLN A 6 37.32 3.57 8.74
N ASN A 7 36.71 4.51 9.45
CA ASN A 7 35.35 4.40 9.98
C ASN A 7 34.34 5.30 9.27
N MET A 8 34.62 5.75 8.04
CA MET A 8 33.74 6.69 7.33
C MET A 8 32.33 6.16 7.12
N ALA A 9 32.18 4.90 6.71
CA ALA A 9 30.88 4.27 6.47
C ALA A 9 29.97 4.25 7.73
N PRO A 10 30.40 3.70 8.89
CA PRO A 10 29.57 3.70 10.10
C PRO A 10 29.31 5.11 10.62
N ILE A 11 30.28 6.04 10.54
CA ILE A 11 30.09 7.43 10.97
C ILE A 11 29.04 8.13 10.09
N MET A 12 29.13 7.96 8.77
CA MET A 12 28.18 8.54 7.81
C MET A 12 26.76 7.98 8.02
N PHE A 13 26.64 6.68 8.31
CA PHE A 13 25.36 6.03 8.60
C PHE A 13 24.76 6.50 9.93
N ALA A 14 25.56 6.54 11.01
CA ALA A 14 25.12 7.04 12.31
C ALA A 14 24.73 8.54 12.25
N SER A 15 25.49 9.34 11.50
CA SER A 15 25.18 10.75 11.25
C SER A 15 23.85 10.90 10.53
N LEU A 16 23.55 10.06 9.52
CA LEU A 16 22.24 10.08 8.86
C LEU A 16 21.12 9.85 9.86
N ILE A 17 21.24 8.88 10.77
CA ILE A 17 20.23 8.63 11.81
C ILE A 17 20.02 9.89 12.66
N ILE A 18 21.09 10.57 13.08
CA ILE A 18 20.99 11.80 13.86
C ILE A 18 20.26 12.89 13.05
N PHE A 19 20.61 13.10 11.79
CA PHE A 19 19.93 14.06 10.91
C PHE A 19 18.42 13.77 10.77
N LEU A 20 18.04 12.50 10.68
CA LEU A 20 16.64 12.08 10.61
C LEU A 20 15.91 12.31 11.94
N LEU A 21 16.58 12.10 13.08
CA LEU A 21 16.01 12.32 14.42
C LEU A 21 15.82 13.81 14.76
N ILE A 22 16.60 14.71 14.16
CA ILE A 22 16.42 16.17 14.29
C ILE A 22 15.07 16.63 13.67
N GLY A 23 14.44 15.79 12.84
CA GLY A 23 13.15 16.08 12.23
C GLY A 23 13.23 16.94 10.96
N TYR A 24 14.43 17.10 10.40
CA TYR A 24 14.62 17.76 9.10
C TYR A 24 14.07 16.87 7.96
N PRO A 25 13.49 17.43 6.87
CA PRO A 25 12.89 16.61 5.83
C PRO A 25 13.89 15.61 5.23
N VAL A 26 13.47 14.35 5.13
CA VAL A 26 14.30 13.19 4.77
C VAL A 26 15.16 13.41 3.53
N ALA A 27 14.57 13.99 2.48
CA ALA A 27 15.27 14.29 1.23
C ALA A 27 16.51 15.18 1.44
N PHE A 28 16.36 16.26 2.20
CA PHE A 28 17.45 17.19 2.48
C PHE A 28 18.45 16.61 3.46
N SER A 29 18.00 15.81 4.43
CA SER A 29 18.88 15.09 5.36
C SER A 29 19.81 14.11 4.62
N LEU A 30 19.26 13.33 3.68
CA LEU A 30 20.05 12.43 2.83
C LEU A 30 21.04 13.20 1.96
N ALA A 31 20.58 14.26 1.28
CA ALA A 31 21.44 15.06 0.42
C ALA A 31 22.55 15.78 1.19
N ALA A 32 22.23 16.42 2.30
CA ALA A 32 23.19 17.16 3.12
C ALA A 32 24.22 16.23 3.75
N ASN A 33 23.78 15.11 4.34
CA ASN A 33 24.69 14.11 4.89
C ASN A 33 25.57 13.51 3.78
N GLY A 34 24.99 13.17 2.62
CA GLY A 34 25.74 12.71 1.46
C GLY A 34 26.83 13.68 1.01
N LEU A 35 26.50 14.96 0.76
CA LEU A 35 27.47 15.96 0.31
C LEU A 35 28.52 16.31 1.37
N LEU A 36 28.12 16.37 2.65
CA LEU A 36 29.03 16.65 3.75
C LEU A 36 30.09 15.55 3.88
N PHE A 37 29.66 14.29 3.87
CA PHE A 37 30.59 13.15 3.91
C PHE A 37 31.32 12.94 2.59
N PHE A 38 30.79 13.40 1.46
CA PHE A 38 31.54 13.43 0.20
C PHE A 38 32.74 14.37 0.32
N PHE A 39 32.52 15.59 0.79
CA PHE A 39 33.57 16.58 0.99
C PHE A 39 34.65 16.06 1.96
N ILE A 40 34.23 15.53 3.11
CA ILE A 40 35.14 14.93 4.10
C ILE A 40 35.88 13.73 3.48
N GLY A 41 35.17 12.87 2.76
CA GLY A 41 35.73 11.66 2.15
C GLY A 41 36.80 11.97 1.12
N VAL A 42 36.60 12.97 0.27
CA VAL A 42 37.63 13.41 -0.70
C VAL A 42 38.87 13.96 0.02
N LEU A 43 38.70 14.74 1.09
CA LEU A 43 39.83 15.29 1.87
C LEU A 43 40.63 14.21 2.61
N VAL A 44 39.94 13.16 3.07
CA VAL A 44 40.53 12.08 3.87
C VAL A 44 41.01 10.92 2.98
N SER A 45 40.57 10.84 1.72
CA SER A 45 40.93 9.81 0.76
C SER A 45 42.44 9.51 0.67
N PRO A 46 43.35 10.51 0.66
CA PRO A 46 44.80 10.27 0.62
C PRO A 46 45.34 9.53 1.86
N TYR A 47 44.67 9.66 3.00
CA TYR A 47 45.05 9.04 4.28
C TYR A 47 44.36 7.69 4.52
N SER A 48 43.53 7.23 3.59
CA SER A 48 42.66 6.06 3.77
C SER A 48 43.31 4.73 3.36
N GLY A 49 44.53 4.75 2.83
CA GLY A 49 45.19 3.55 2.31
C GLY A 49 44.47 2.91 1.11
N GLY A 50 43.64 3.67 0.38
CA GLY A 50 42.86 3.19 -0.76
C GLY A 50 41.49 2.61 -0.41
N SER A 51 41.06 2.70 0.85
CA SER A 51 39.72 2.24 1.27
C SER A 51 38.59 3.20 0.89
N ILE A 52 38.90 4.46 0.52
CA ILE A 52 37.92 5.44 0.04
C ILE A 52 38.20 5.71 -1.45
N ASN A 53 37.16 5.54 -2.27
CA ASN A 53 37.17 5.73 -3.72
C ASN A 53 36.37 7.01 -4.09
N LEU A 54 36.64 8.11 -3.40
CA LEU A 54 35.96 9.39 -3.64
C LEU A 54 36.90 10.41 -4.27
N ALA A 55 36.45 11.05 -5.34
CA ALA A 55 37.18 12.12 -6.02
C ALA A 55 36.22 13.19 -6.54
N TRP A 56 36.67 14.45 -6.61
CA TRP A 56 35.86 15.59 -7.08
C TRP A 56 35.10 15.33 -8.39
N PRO A 57 35.68 14.67 -9.42
CA PRO A 57 34.97 14.43 -10.67
C PRO A 57 33.71 13.56 -10.54
N LEU A 58 33.58 12.75 -9.47
CA LEU A 58 32.38 11.93 -9.25
C LEU A 58 31.11 12.78 -9.02
N LEU A 59 31.25 14.06 -8.60
CA LEU A 59 30.11 14.96 -8.52
C LEU A 59 29.49 15.27 -9.88
N HIS A 60 30.27 15.18 -10.97
CA HIS A 60 29.73 15.35 -12.32
C HIS A 60 28.79 14.21 -12.74
N ALA A 61 28.76 13.09 -12.02
CA ALA A 61 27.75 12.06 -12.23
C ALA A 61 26.39 12.42 -11.61
N LEU A 62 26.31 13.39 -10.69
CA LEU A 62 25.05 13.76 -10.04
C LEU A 62 24.00 14.34 -11.02
N PRO A 63 24.34 15.26 -11.95
CA PRO A 63 23.39 15.71 -12.98
C PRO A 63 22.77 14.55 -13.76
N ASP A 64 23.56 13.59 -14.23
CA ASP A 64 23.06 12.41 -14.96
C ASP A 64 22.23 11.48 -14.06
N ASN A 65 22.60 11.36 -12.78
CA ASN A 65 21.81 10.61 -11.79
C ASN A 65 20.45 11.28 -11.49
N PHE A 66 20.32 12.59 -11.66
CA PHE A 66 19.09 13.33 -11.40
C PHE A 66 18.20 13.45 -12.65
N TYR A 67 18.77 13.98 -13.73
CA TYR A 67 18.07 14.36 -14.96
C TYR A 67 18.16 13.32 -16.07
N GLY A 68 19.17 12.46 -16.04
CA GLY A 68 19.25 11.30 -16.94
C GLY A 68 18.29 10.18 -16.53
N THR A 69 18.62 8.96 -16.93
CA THR A 69 17.74 7.77 -16.90
C THR A 69 17.26 7.31 -15.53
N ARG A 70 17.76 7.88 -14.42
CA ARG A 70 17.61 7.28 -13.08
C ARG A 70 16.48 7.82 -12.22
N VAL A 71 16.11 9.10 -12.33
CA VAL A 71 15.03 9.67 -11.50
C VAL A 71 14.01 10.44 -12.33
N MET A 72 14.40 11.54 -12.98
CA MET A 72 13.42 12.41 -13.66
C MET A 72 12.85 11.81 -14.95
N SER A 73 13.64 11.02 -15.68
CA SER A 73 13.18 10.37 -16.92
C SER A 73 12.85 8.89 -16.72
N ASN A 74 12.50 8.49 -15.50
CA ASN A 74 12.21 7.10 -15.18
C ASN A 74 10.71 6.80 -15.31
N ASP A 75 10.35 6.05 -16.34
CA ASP A 75 8.96 5.73 -16.66
C ASP A 75 8.27 4.92 -15.57
N THR A 76 9.01 4.13 -14.78
CA THR A 76 8.44 3.35 -13.66
C THR A 76 7.94 4.26 -12.55
N LEU A 77 8.61 5.40 -12.33
CA LEU A 77 8.22 6.37 -11.31
C LEU A 77 6.97 7.17 -11.70
N LEU A 78 6.57 7.18 -12.99
CA LEU A 78 5.27 7.72 -13.42
C LEU A 78 4.09 6.93 -12.85
N ALA A 79 4.29 5.68 -12.44
CA ALA A 79 3.26 4.92 -11.73
C ALA A 79 2.87 5.58 -10.39
N ILE A 80 3.80 6.28 -9.71
CA ILE A 80 3.56 6.92 -8.41
C ILE A 80 2.41 7.95 -8.48
N PRO A 81 2.46 8.99 -9.34
CA PRO A 81 1.36 9.94 -9.43
C PRO A 81 0.03 9.30 -9.83
N PHE A 82 0.04 8.31 -10.73
CA PHE A 82 -1.20 7.63 -11.13
C PHE A 82 -1.82 6.84 -9.98
N PHE A 83 -1.06 6.00 -9.29
CA PHE A 83 -1.58 5.24 -8.15
C PHE A 83 -1.98 6.15 -6.98
N THR A 84 -1.21 7.20 -6.71
CA THR A 84 -1.56 8.19 -5.70
C THR A 84 -2.87 8.90 -6.05
N PHE A 85 -3.05 9.30 -7.32
CA PHE A 85 -4.28 9.94 -7.78
C PHE A 85 -5.48 9.01 -7.67
N MET A 86 -5.35 7.77 -8.15
CA MET A 86 -6.36 6.73 -8.01
C MET A 86 -6.80 6.59 -6.55
N GLY A 87 -5.88 6.36 -5.63
CA GLY A 87 -6.17 6.18 -4.21
C GLY A 87 -6.90 7.37 -3.60
N ILE A 88 -6.43 8.59 -3.87
CA ILE A 88 -7.04 9.81 -3.32
C ILE A 88 -8.44 10.05 -3.89
N VAL A 89 -8.67 9.76 -5.17
CA VAL A 89 -10.03 9.87 -5.77
C VAL A 89 -10.98 8.86 -5.12
N LEU A 90 -10.57 7.62 -4.89
CA LEU A 90 -11.39 6.60 -4.23
C LEU A 90 -11.68 6.97 -2.77
N GLU A 91 -10.68 7.50 -2.06
CA GLU A 91 -10.83 7.96 -0.68
C GLU A 91 -11.77 9.17 -0.57
N ARG A 92 -11.53 10.21 -1.37
CA ARG A 92 -12.29 11.47 -1.37
C ARG A 92 -13.70 11.33 -1.92
N SER A 93 -13.97 10.32 -2.73
CA SER A 93 -15.33 9.96 -3.14
C SER A 93 -16.11 9.22 -2.07
N GLY A 94 -15.64 9.18 -0.81
CA GLY A 94 -16.36 8.60 0.33
C GLY A 94 -16.52 7.08 0.23
N MET A 95 -15.77 6.40 -0.65
CA MET A 95 -15.86 4.95 -0.75
C MET A 95 -15.30 4.27 0.50
N ALA A 96 -14.29 4.85 1.12
CA ALA A 96 -13.74 4.39 2.39
C ALA A 96 -14.82 4.32 3.49
N GLU A 97 -15.70 5.34 3.54
CA GLU A 97 -16.81 5.39 4.48
C GLU A 97 -17.88 4.32 4.16
N ASP A 98 -18.28 4.19 2.89
CA ASP A 98 -19.24 3.16 2.46
C ASP A 98 -18.72 1.75 2.81
N LEU A 99 -17.42 1.50 2.56
CA LEU A 99 -16.75 0.23 2.85
C LEU A 99 -16.73 -0.05 4.35
N LEU A 100 -16.36 0.95 5.16
CA LEU A 100 -16.33 0.83 6.62
C LEU A 100 -17.71 0.58 7.21
N ASP A 101 -18.74 1.30 6.79
CA ASP A 101 -20.10 1.08 7.28
C ASP A 101 -20.59 -0.32 6.91
N THR A 102 -20.42 -0.71 5.64
CA THR A 102 -20.87 -2.02 5.14
C THR A 102 -20.16 -3.18 5.84
N ILE A 103 -18.83 -3.11 5.99
CA ILE A 103 -18.04 -4.17 6.61
C ILE A 103 -18.17 -4.14 8.14
N GLY A 104 -18.33 -2.96 8.74
CA GLY A 104 -18.66 -2.78 10.15
C GLY A 104 -19.98 -3.46 10.52
N GLN A 105 -20.96 -3.43 9.63
CA GLN A 105 -22.22 -4.14 9.81
C GLN A 105 -22.12 -5.65 9.54
N LEU A 106 -21.29 -6.07 8.58
CA LEU A 106 -20.99 -7.49 8.33
C LEU A 106 -20.39 -8.17 9.57
N PHE A 107 -19.38 -7.55 10.18
CA PHE A 107 -18.73 -8.07 11.39
C PHE A 107 -19.39 -7.60 12.70
N GLY A 108 -20.35 -6.69 12.64
CA GLY A 108 -21.03 -6.09 13.79
C GLY A 108 -21.61 -7.09 14.82
N PRO A 109 -22.11 -8.28 14.43
CA PRO A 109 -22.57 -9.28 15.37
C PRO A 109 -21.49 -9.85 16.29
N ILE A 110 -20.22 -9.76 15.91
CA ILE A 110 -19.08 -10.39 16.58
C ILE A 110 -18.41 -9.36 17.49
N ARG A 111 -17.91 -9.80 18.64
CA ARG A 111 -17.06 -8.97 19.51
C ARG A 111 -15.77 -8.61 18.77
N GLY A 112 -15.35 -7.35 18.85
CA GLY A 112 -14.26 -6.84 17.99
C GLY A 112 -14.66 -6.56 16.54
N GLY A 113 -15.94 -6.70 16.18
CA GLY A 113 -16.44 -6.55 14.81
C GLY A 113 -15.96 -5.31 14.06
N LEU A 114 -16.00 -4.14 14.71
CA LEU A 114 -15.53 -2.89 14.11
C LEU A 114 -14.02 -2.87 13.91
N ALA A 115 -13.25 -3.50 14.80
CA ALA A 115 -11.80 -3.60 14.65
C ALA A 115 -11.42 -4.49 13.46
N TYR A 116 -12.13 -5.61 13.24
CA TYR A 116 -11.96 -6.41 12.03
C TYR A 116 -12.31 -5.60 10.77
N ALA A 117 -13.38 -4.80 10.82
CA ALA A 117 -13.76 -3.95 9.72
C ALA A 117 -12.70 -2.90 9.38
N VAL A 118 -12.11 -2.25 10.39
CA VAL A 118 -11.00 -1.31 10.19
C VAL A 118 -9.80 -2.01 9.57
N ILE A 119 -9.39 -3.18 10.07
CA ILE A 119 -8.25 -3.92 9.51
C ILE A 119 -8.51 -4.31 8.05
N PHE A 120 -9.69 -4.84 7.76
CA PHE A 120 -10.05 -5.30 6.41
C PHE A 120 -10.18 -4.14 5.42
N VAL A 121 -10.91 -3.10 5.79
CA VAL A 121 -11.08 -1.93 4.93
C VAL A 121 -9.77 -1.17 4.78
N GLY A 122 -8.97 -1.06 5.84
CA GLY A 122 -7.65 -0.47 5.75
C GLY A 122 -6.69 -1.30 4.89
N ALA A 123 -6.78 -2.63 4.89
CA ALA A 123 -6.05 -3.49 3.96
C ALA A 123 -6.47 -3.28 2.49
N LEU A 124 -7.78 -3.12 2.26
CA LEU A 124 -8.31 -2.86 0.92
C LEU A 124 -7.95 -1.45 0.41
N LEU A 125 -8.04 -0.44 1.27
CA LEU A 125 -7.68 0.94 0.95
C LEU A 125 -6.17 1.12 0.83
N ALA A 126 -5.39 0.37 1.62
CA ALA A 126 -3.94 0.28 1.55
C ALA A 126 -3.48 -0.04 0.13
N ALA A 127 -4.08 -1.06 -0.49
CA ALA A 127 -3.85 -1.43 -1.88
C ALA A 127 -4.07 -0.25 -2.85
N THR A 128 -4.97 0.69 -2.55
CA THR A 128 -5.28 1.79 -3.48
C THR A 128 -4.49 3.06 -3.24
N THR A 129 -4.12 3.34 -1.98
CA THR A 129 -3.60 4.65 -1.55
C THR A 129 -2.08 4.68 -1.41
N GLY A 130 -1.46 3.59 -0.97
CA GLY A 130 0.00 3.47 -0.84
C GLY A 130 0.69 4.49 0.09
N VAL A 131 -0.06 5.30 0.85
CA VAL A 131 0.45 6.38 1.70
C VAL A 131 -0.09 6.26 3.12
N VAL A 132 0.78 5.81 4.04
CA VAL A 132 0.40 5.55 5.45
C VAL A 132 -0.23 6.75 6.14
N ALA A 133 0.38 7.94 6.03
CA ALA A 133 -0.11 9.12 6.73
C ALA A 133 -1.55 9.48 6.30
N ALA A 134 -1.85 9.39 5.00
CA ALA A 134 -3.17 9.66 4.48
C ALA A 134 -4.19 8.62 4.99
N SER A 135 -3.88 7.33 4.86
CA SER A 135 -4.78 6.26 5.31
C SER A 135 -5.05 6.31 6.81
N VAL A 136 -4.03 6.57 7.64
CA VAL A 136 -4.20 6.69 9.11
C VAL A 136 -5.05 7.90 9.46
N ILE A 137 -4.86 9.05 8.80
CA ILE A 137 -5.67 10.25 9.05
C ILE A 137 -7.12 10.00 8.64
N ALA A 138 -7.35 9.43 7.46
CA ALA A 138 -8.69 9.14 6.96
C ALA A 138 -9.44 8.15 7.85
N MET A 139 -8.82 6.99 8.15
CA MET A 139 -9.39 5.99 9.06
C MET A 139 -9.53 6.53 10.48
N GLY A 140 -8.61 7.39 10.94
CA GLY A 140 -8.70 8.06 12.23
C GLY A 140 -9.92 8.99 12.31
N LEU A 141 -10.16 9.81 11.29
CA LEU A 141 -11.28 10.74 11.26
C LEU A 141 -12.64 10.04 11.09
N ILE A 142 -12.67 8.92 10.36
CA ILE A 142 -13.92 8.19 10.09
C ILE A 142 -14.20 7.13 11.17
N SER A 143 -13.25 6.23 11.43
CA SER A 143 -13.47 5.05 12.27
C SER A 143 -13.37 5.32 13.77
N LEU A 144 -12.45 6.19 14.21
CA LEU A 144 -12.23 6.41 15.65
C LEU A 144 -13.48 6.92 16.37
N PRO A 145 -14.21 7.95 15.87
CA PRO A 145 -15.42 8.42 16.53
C PRO A 145 -16.49 7.33 16.63
N ILE A 146 -16.63 6.50 15.59
CA ILE A 146 -17.59 5.40 15.52
C ILE A 146 -17.24 4.33 16.56
N MET A 147 -15.98 3.91 16.63
CA MET A 147 -15.52 2.90 17.60
C MET A 147 -15.74 3.38 19.05
N LEU A 148 -15.39 4.63 19.35
CA LEU A 148 -15.58 5.20 20.69
C LEU A 148 -17.06 5.34 21.07
N ARG A 149 -17.91 5.73 20.11
CA ARG A 149 -19.36 5.82 20.31
C ARG A 149 -19.97 4.48 20.72
N TYR A 150 -19.44 3.37 20.20
CA TYR A 150 -19.88 2.02 20.55
C TYR A 150 -19.10 1.38 21.71
N GLY A 151 -18.32 2.16 22.46
CA GLY A 151 -17.67 1.71 23.70
C GLY A 151 -16.37 0.94 23.51
N TYR A 152 -15.68 1.08 22.38
CA TYR A 152 -14.33 0.53 22.24
C TYR A 152 -13.34 1.28 23.13
N ASP A 153 -12.39 0.55 23.69
CA ASP A 153 -11.26 1.14 24.41
C ASP A 153 -10.41 2.01 23.46
N ARG A 154 -10.00 3.18 23.94
CA ARG A 154 -9.24 4.16 23.15
C ARG A 154 -7.91 3.59 22.65
N ARG A 155 -7.20 2.81 23.47
CA ARG A 155 -5.86 2.29 23.12
C ARG A 155 -5.96 1.26 22.02
N VAL A 156 -6.96 0.39 22.14
CA VAL A 156 -7.28 -0.60 21.11
C VAL A 156 -7.68 0.10 19.80
N ALA A 157 -8.64 1.03 19.86
CA ALA A 157 -9.13 1.70 18.67
C ALA A 157 -8.02 2.48 17.94
N SER A 158 -7.23 3.27 18.67
CA SER A 158 -6.10 4.00 18.08
C SER A 158 -5.02 3.06 17.55
N GLY A 159 -4.72 1.98 18.27
CA GLY A 159 -3.72 1.00 17.86
C GLY A 159 -4.10 0.28 16.57
N VAL A 160 -5.36 -0.14 16.45
CA VAL A 160 -5.89 -0.81 15.25
C VAL A 160 -5.88 0.10 14.04
N ILE A 161 -6.32 1.35 14.20
CA ILE A 161 -6.32 2.34 13.12
C ILE A 161 -4.89 2.62 12.66
N ALA A 162 -3.96 2.84 13.60
CA ALA A 162 -2.56 3.08 13.30
C ALA A 162 -1.92 1.89 12.57
N ALA A 163 -2.09 0.67 13.09
CA ALA A 163 -1.53 -0.55 12.51
C ALA A 163 -2.15 -0.87 11.14
N SER A 164 -3.46 -0.70 10.98
CA SER A 164 -4.13 -0.94 9.70
C SER A 164 -3.66 0.02 8.62
N GLY A 165 -3.43 1.30 8.95
CA GLY A 165 -2.90 2.27 8.00
C GLY A 165 -1.47 1.97 7.52
N THR A 166 -0.65 1.23 8.28
CA THR A 166 0.69 0.83 7.82
C THR A 166 0.65 -0.28 6.77
N LEU A 167 -0.49 -0.98 6.60
CA LEU A 167 -0.65 -2.00 5.54
C LEU A 167 -0.48 -1.41 4.14
N ALA A 168 -0.68 -0.09 3.98
CA ALA A 168 -0.47 0.64 2.72
C ALA A 168 0.95 0.53 2.17
N GLN A 169 1.93 0.15 3.00
CA GLN A 169 3.30 -0.04 2.53
C GLN A 169 3.52 -1.40 1.87
N ILE A 170 2.79 -2.44 2.29
CA ILE A 170 3.10 -3.83 1.93
C ILE A 170 2.06 -4.46 0.99
N ILE A 171 0.79 -4.04 1.06
CA ILE A 171 -0.27 -4.62 0.22
C ILE A 171 -0.25 -3.97 -1.17
N PRO A 172 -0.06 -4.74 -2.26
CA PRO A 172 -0.05 -4.19 -3.61
C PRO A 172 -1.42 -3.66 -4.08
N PRO A 173 -1.46 -2.66 -4.99
CA PRO A 173 -0.32 -1.86 -5.46
C PRO A 173 0.22 -0.87 -4.41
N SER A 174 1.53 -0.87 -4.19
CA SER A 174 2.19 -0.06 -3.16
C SER A 174 3.26 0.87 -3.74
N LEU A 175 3.18 2.16 -3.37
CA LEU A 175 4.15 3.17 -3.78
C LEU A 175 5.56 2.87 -3.26
N VAL A 176 5.67 2.33 -2.04
CA VAL A 176 6.95 1.97 -1.43
C VAL A 176 7.61 0.85 -2.24
N LEU A 177 6.84 -0.16 -2.66
CA LEU A 177 7.35 -1.26 -3.46
C LEU A 177 7.76 -0.82 -4.88
N ILE A 178 7.07 0.17 -5.47
CA ILE A 178 7.50 0.77 -6.76
C ILE A 178 8.87 1.42 -6.60
N VAL A 179 9.07 2.20 -5.53
CA VAL A 179 10.35 2.85 -5.25
C VAL A 179 11.44 1.80 -4.99
N LEU A 180 11.15 0.75 -4.21
CA LEU A 180 12.11 -0.32 -3.96
C LEU A 180 12.47 -1.10 -5.22
N ALA A 181 11.50 -1.39 -6.10
CA ALA A 181 11.74 -2.03 -7.38
C ALA A 181 12.74 -1.24 -8.22
N ASP A 182 12.56 0.08 -8.30
CA ASP A 182 13.49 0.98 -8.98
C ASP A 182 14.89 0.96 -8.32
N GLN A 183 14.96 1.07 -7.00
CA GLN A 183 16.26 1.07 -6.30
C GLN A 183 17.02 -0.25 -6.47
N LEU A 184 16.31 -1.37 -6.52
CA LEU A 184 16.89 -2.71 -6.67
C LEU A 184 17.10 -3.12 -8.14
N GLY A 185 16.65 -2.31 -9.10
CA GLY A 185 16.68 -2.67 -10.53
C GLY A 185 15.86 -3.93 -10.85
N ARG A 186 14.74 -4.14 -10.15
CA ARG A 186 13.83 -5.28 -10.30
C ARG A 186 12.48 -4.85 -10.86
N SER A 187 11.73 -5.80 -11.39
CA SER A 187 10.36 -5.55 -11.85
C SER A 187 9.46 -5.19 -10.65
N VAL A 188 8.60 -4.19 -10.83
CA VAL A 188 7.55 -3.86 -9.85
C VAL A 188 6.60 -5.04 -9.65
N GLY A 189 6.31 -5.80 -10.72
CA GLY A 189 5.47 -6.99 -10.65
C GLY A 189 6.05 -8.05 -9.71
N ASP A 190 7.36 -8.30 -9.79
CA ASP A 190 8.05 -9.24 -8.90
C ASP A 190 7.97 -8.75 -7.44
N MET A 191 8.13 -7.45 -7.24
CA MET A 191 8.05 -6.86 -5.90
C MET A 191 6.65 -6.96 -5.30
N TYR A 192 5.61 -6.76 -6.12
CA TYR A 192 4.22 -6.98 -5.72
C TYR A 192 3.94 -8.46 -5.41
N ALA A 193 4.41 -9.37 -6.26
CA ALA A 193 4.23 -10.81 -6.03
C ALA A 193 4.92 -11.26 -4.73
N GLY A 194 6.15 -10.79 -4.49
CA GLY A 194 6.90 -11.09 -3.28
C GLY A 194 6.28 -10.50 -2.00
N ALA A 195 5.58 -9.37 -2.08
CA ALA A 195 4.96 -8.73 -0.93
C ALA A 195 3.54 -9.26 -0.60
N LEU A 196 2.87 -9.94 -1.54
CA LEU A 196 1.48 -10.37 -1.38
C LEU A 196 1.31 -11.32 -0.19
N ILE A 197 2.15 -12.36 -0.10
CA ILE A 197 2.08 -13.35 0.99
C ILE A 197 2.38 -12.67 2.35
N PRO A 198 3.51 -11.94 2.52
CA PRO A 198 3.77 -11.18 3.74
C PRO A 198 2.64 -10.22 4.13
N GLY A 199 2.03 -9.54 3.17
CA GLY A 199 0.92 -8.61 3.42
C GLY A 199 -0.34 -9.30 3.95
N ILE A 200 -0.70 -10.45 3.38
CA ILE A 200 -1.83 -11.28 3.85
C ILE A 200 -1.52 -11.85 5.23
N VAL A 201 -0.31 -12.36 5.45
CA VAL A 201 0.12 -12.89 6.75
C VAL A 201 0.05 -11.81 7.83
N LEU A 202 0.59 -10.62 7.56
CA LEU A 202 0.55 -9.50 8.49
C LEU A 202 -0.89 -9.06 8.82
N THR A 203 -1.75 -8.99 7.81
CA THR A 203 -3.18 -8.72 8.00
C THR A 203 -3.83 -9.80 8.88
N GLY A 204 -3.50 -11.07 8.65
CA GLY A 204 -3.96 -12.19 9.46
C GLY A 204 -3.48 -12.11 10.90
N ILE A 205 -2.23 -11.70 11.14
CA ILE A 205 -1.68 -11.48 12.49
C ILE A 205 -2.45 -10.36 13.20
N TYR A 206 -2.77 -9.26 12.51
CA TYR A 206 -3.59 -8.19 13.09
C TYR A 206 -5.00 -8.68 13.45
N MET A 207 -5.64 -9.46 12.58
CA MET A 207 -6.94 -10.06 12.89
C MET A 207 -6.86 -11.04 14.07
N LEU A 208 -5.81 -11.86 14.13
CA LEU A 208 -5.56 -12.80 15.23
C LEU A 208 -5.35 -12.05 16.57
N TYR A 209 -4.63 -10.94 16.55
CA TYR A 209 -4.48 -10.08 17.73
C TYR A 209 -5.84 -9.59 18.25
N ILE A 210 -6.74 -9.14 17.37
CA ILE A 210 -8.10 -8.75 17.75
C ILE A 210 -8.92 -9.91 18.26
N LEU A 211 -8.78 -11.09 17.67
CA LEU A 211 -9.43 -12.31 18.16
C LEU A 211 -9.01 -12.60 19.61
N ILE A 212 -7.71 -12.59 19.89
CA ILE A 212 -7.17 -12.84 21.22
C ILE A 212 -7.69 -11.81 22.22
N ILE A 213 -7.59 -10.51 21.91
CA ILE A 213 -8.02 -9.45 22.84
C ILE A 213 -9.54 -9.43 23.01
N SER A 214 -10.33 -9.78 21.99
CA SER A 214 -11.79 -9.88 22.11
C SER A 214 -12.24 -10.98 23.10
N ILE A 215 -11.41 -12.03 23.28
CA ILE A 215 -11.62 -13.11 24.25
C ILE A 215 -11.10 -12.71 25.63
N VAL A 216 -9.89 -12.14 25.71
CA VAL A 216 -9.24 -11.78 26.99
C VAL A 216 -9.87 -10.55 27.64
N ARG A 217 -10.29 -9.55 26.85
CA ARG A 217 -10.87 -8.28 27.30
C ARG A 217 -12.17 -7.96 26.55
N PRO A 218 -13.24 -8.75 26.73
CA PRO A 218 -14.48 -8.61 25.95
C PRO A 218 -15.15 -7.23 26.12
N ASN A 219 -14.97 -6.58 27.28
CA ASN A 219 -15.54 -5.26 27.56
C ASN A 219 -14.81 -4.13 26.81
N SER A 220 -13.59 -4.36 26.33
CA SER A 220 -12.82 -3.35 25.59
C SER A 220 -13.20 -3.25 24.11
N MET A 221 -13.94 -4.25 23.61
CA MET A 221 -14.27 -4.44 22.19
C MET A 221 -15.70 -5.00 22.03
N PRO A 222 -16.74 -4.32 22.52
CA PRO A 222 -18.10 -4.85 22.46
C PRO A 222 -18.57 -5.06 21.01
N ALA A 223 -19.50 -6.00 20.83
CA ALA A 223 -20.20 -6.18 19.55
C ALA A 223 -21.15 -5.00 19.31
N LEU A 224 -21.49 -4.74 18.05
CA LEU A 224 -22.40 -3.65 17.69
C LEU A 224 -23.79 -3.91 18.32
N PRO A 225 -24.44 -2.93 18.97
CA PRO A 225 -25.80 -3.08 19.48
C PRO A 225 -26.79 -3.45 18.37
N LEU A 226 -27.88 -4.15 18.70
CA LEU A 226 -28.86 -4.58 17.69
C LEU A 226 -29.51 -3.39 16.98
N GLU A 227 -29.69 -2.28 17.70
CA GLU A 227 -30.26 -1.02 17.23
C GLU A 227 -29.39 -0.36 16.15
N ALA A 228 -28.07 -0.62 16.17
CA ALA A 228 -27.11 -0.09 15.21
C ALA A 228 -26.92 -0.99 13.98
N ARG A 229 -27.50 -2.19 13.95
CA ARG A 229 -27.36 -3.16 12.84
C ARG A 229 -28.44 -2.94 11.77
N THR A 230 -28.27 -1.89 10.98
CA THR A 230 -29.30 -1.44 10.01
C THR A 230 -29.52 -2.41 8.83
N LEU A 231 -28.50 -3.16 8.41
CA LEU A 231 -28.57 -4.12 7.31
C LEU A 231 -29.11 -5.52 7.70
N GLY A 232 -29.33 -5.78 8.99
CA GLY A 232 -29.93 -7.02 9.49
C GLY A 232 -29.03 -8.27 9.38
N ARG A 233 -29.66 -9.46 9.42
CA ARG A 233 -28.96 -10.76 9.27
C ARG A 233 -28.90 -11.14 7.79
N GLY A 234 -27.70 -11.14 7.21
CA GLY A 234 -27.53 -11.52 5.79
C GLY A 234 -26.27 -12.33 5.47
N VAL A 235 -25.52 -12.75 6.49
CA VAL A 235 -24.27 -13.52 6.29
C VAL A 235 -24.53 -14.80 5.50
N LEU A 236 -25.61 -15.53 5.77
CA LEU A 236 -25.95 -16.75 5.05
C LEU A 236 -26.28 -16.48 3.57
N SER A 237 -27.01 -15.40 3.29
CA SER A 237 -27.27 -14.96 1.91
C SER A 237 -25.99 -14.55 1.20
N LEU A 238 -25.03 -13.93 1.90
CA LEU A 238 -23.72 -13.61 1.34
C LEU A 238 -22.91 -14.88 1.04
N ILE A 239 -22.91 -15.88 1.93
CA ILE A 239 -22.25 -17.17 1.69
C ILE A 239 -22.85 -17.86 0.47
N VAL A 240 -24.19 -17.90 0.36
CA VAL A 240 -24.86 -18.46 -0.82
C VAL A 240 -24.47 -17.68 -2.08
N ALA A 241 -24.43 -16.35 -2.02
CA ALA A 241 -23.99 -15.51 -3.14
C ALA A 241 -22.56 -15.83 -3.58
N LEU A 242 -21.63 -16.03 -2.64
CA LEU A 242 -20.25 -16.41 -2.91
C LEU A 242 -20.16 -17.81 -3.54
N LEU A 243 -20.92 -18.78 -3.04
CA LEU A 243 -20.98 -20.14 -3.61
C LEU A 243 -21.54 -20.13 -5.04
N VAL A 244 -22.62 -19.38 -5.27
CA VAL A 244 -23.20 -19.20 -6.61
C VAL A 244 -22.20 -18.53 -7.54
N THR A 245 -21.52 -17.48 -7.08
CA THR A 245 -20.46 -16.81 -7.83
C THR A 245 -19.34 -17.78 -8.19
N GLY A 246 -18.91 -18.63 -7.25
CA GLY A 246 -17.91 -19.67 -7.48
C GLY A 246 -18.37 -20.70 -8.51
N ALA A 247 -19.61 -21.16 -8.44
CA ALA A 247 -20.18 -22.10 -9.39
C ALA A 247 -20.27 -21.51 -10.81
N ILE A 248 -20.70 -20.25 -10.94
CA ILE A 248 -20.75 -19.53 -12.23
C ILE A 248 -19.34 -19.32 -12.77
N SER A 249 -18.39 -18.90 -11.92
CA SER A 249 -16.99 -18.71 -12.32
C SER A 249 -16.37 -20.01 -12.81
N TYR A 250 -16.63 -21.13 -12.13
CA TYR A 250 -16.15 -22.45 -12.51
C TYR A 250 -16.78 -22.94 -13.82
N GLY A 251 -18.09 -22.73 -14.00
CA GLY A 251 -18.79 -23.04 -15.25
C GLY A 251 -18.23 -22.22 -16.42
N ALA A 252 -18.01 -20.93 -16.22
CA ALA A 252 -17.40 -20.05 -17.21
C ALA A 252 -15.97 -20.47 -17.55
N TYR A 253 -15.15 -20.79 -16.55
CA TYR A 253 -13.81 -21.35 -16.73
C TYR A 253 -13.86 -22.62 -17.59
N ARG A 254 -14.72 -23.59 -17.26
CA ARG A 254 -14.84 -24.85 -18.02
C ARG A 254 -15.25 -24.62 -19.47
N TYR A 255 -16.08 -23.60 -19.74
CA TYR A 255 -16.51 -23.25 -21.08
C TYR A 255 -15.44 -22.49 -21.88
N LEU A 256 -14.67 -21.64 -21.22
CA LEU A 256 -13.62 -20.80 -21.83
C LEU A 256 -12.28 -21.51 -21.95
N ALA A 257 -11.97 -22.48 -21.09
CA ALA A 257 -10.72 -23.23 -21.09
C ALA A 257 -10.32 -23.83 -22.46
N PRO A 258 -11.25 -24.40 -23.27
CA PRO A 258 -10.91 -24.93 -24.59
C PRO A 258 -10.49 -23.86 -25.61
N THR A 259 -10.89 -22.59 -25.42
CA THR A 259 -10.69 -21.52 -26.40
C THR A 259 -9.67 -20.48 -25.98
N GLN A 260 -9.52 -20.23 -24.68
CA GLN A 260 -8.68 -19.16 -24.12
C GLN A 260 -7.46 -19.65 -23.34
N GLY A 261 -7.31 -20.98 -23.19
CA GLY A 261 -6.14 -21.58 -22.53
C GLY A 261 -5.89 -21.01 -21.14
N ASP A 262 -4.68 -20.51 -20.91
CA ASP A 262 -4.21 -19.99 -19.61
C ASP A 262 -4.94 -18.73 -19.15
N ASN A 263 -5.66 -18.00 -20.02
CA ASN A 263 -6.42 -16.81 -19.63
C ASN A 263 -7.84 -17.15 -19.12
N ALA A 264 -8.26 -18.41 -19.25
CA ALA A 264 -9.62 -18.84 -18.92
C ALA A 264 -9.94 -18.75 -17.43
N ASP A 265 -8.93 -18.80 -16.57
CA ASP A 265 -9.03 -18.65 -15.12
C ASP A 265 -9.47 -17.23 -14.72
N ILE A 266 -8.80 -16.21 -15.24
CA ILE A 266 -9.06 -14.80 -14.97
C ILE A 266 -10.37 -14.38 -15.62
N LEU A 267 -10.61 -14.81 -16.87
CA LEU A 267 -11.87 -14.53 -17.56
C LEU A 267 -13.06 -15.23 -16.87
N GLY A 268 -12.91 -16.48 -16.43
CA GLY A 268 -13.94 -17.20 -15.69
C GLY A 268 -14.31 -16.51 -14.39
N PHE A 269 -13.29 -16.08 -13.61
CA PHE A 269 -13.50 -15.30 -12.39
C PHE A 269 -14.19 -13.96 -12.67
N ALA A 270 -13.74 -13.22 -13.69
CA ALA A 270 -14.34 -11.95 -14.09
C ALA A 270 -15.83 -12.10 -14.45
N VAL A 271 -16.19 -13.15 -15.19
CA VAL A 271 -17.59 -13.45 -15.53
C VAL A 271 -18.42 -13.65 -14.27
N GLY A 272 -17.95 -14.47 -13.31
CA GLY A 272 -18.70 -14.68 -12.06
C GLY A 272 -18.92 -13.38 -11.28
N VAL A 273 -17.87 -12.56 -11.13
CA VAL A 273 -17.93 -11.26 -10.44
C VAL A 273 -18.91 -10.30 -11.14
N ILE A 274 -18.87 -10.23 -12.46
CA ILE A 274 -19.79 -9.39 -13.24
C ILE A 274 -21.23 -9.86 -13.06
N VAL A 275 -21.48 -11.18 -13.15
CA VAL A 275 -22.83 -11.74 -13.03
C VAL A 275 -23.42 -11.44 -11.66
N ILE A 276 -22.68 -11.68 -10.57
CA ILE A 276 -23.21 -11.41 -9.22
C ILE A 276 -23.40 -9.92 -8.97
N TYR A 277 -22.53 -9.06 -9.51
CA TYR A 277 -22.66 -7.61 -9.40
C TYR A 277 -23.89 -7.09 -10.15
N VAL A 278 -24.10 -7.53 -11.39
CA VAL A 278 -25.30 -7.19 -12.17
C VAL A 278 -26.56 -7.72 -11.47
N ALA A 279 -26.53 -8.96 -10.99
CA ALA A 279 -27.65 -9.52 -10.23
C ALA A 279 -28.00 -8.69 -8.99
N ALA A 280 -27.00 -8.23 -8.22
CA ALA A 280 -27.23 -7.39 -7.06
C ALA A 280 -27.80 -6.00 -7.42
N ILE A 281 -27.33 -5.37 -8.50
CA ILE A 281 -27.88 -4.09 -9.00
C ILE A 281 -29.32 -4.28 -9.46
N VAL A 282 -29.60 -5.34 -10.22
CA VAL A 282 -30.94 -5.64 -10.73
C VAL A 282 -31.89 -5.89 -9.56
N ASP A 283 -31.47 -6.68 -8.57
CA ASP A 283 -32.25 -6.92 -7.35
C ASP A 283 -32.54 -5.61 -6.59
N GLN A 284 -31.58 -4.69 -6.54
CA GLN A 284 -31.74 -3.39 -5.87
C GLN A 284 -32.74 -2.49 -6.59
N ARG A 285 -32.64 -2.42 -7.93
CA ARG A 285 -33.50 -1.56 -8.76
C ARG A 285 -34.91 -2.10 -8.89
N LEU A 286 -35.05 -3.40 -9.08
CA LEU A 286 -36.34 -4.06 -9.30
C LEU A 286 -37.01 -4.53 -7.99
N ARG A 287 -36.33 -4.41 -6.84
CA ARG A 287 -36.81 -4.81 -5.51
C ARG A 287 -37.33 -6.26 -5.48
N ILE A 288 -36.61 -7.15 -6.15
CA ILE A 288 -36.99 -8.57 -6.29
C ILE A 288 -36.80 -9.32 -4.95
N ASN A 289 -36.00 -8.77 -4.03
CA ASN A 289 -35.63 -9.36 -2.73
C ASN A 289 -34.99 -10.75 -2.87
N MET A 290 -34.21 -10.95 -3.94
CA MET A 290 -33.47 -12.18 -4.18
C MET A 290 -32.30 -12.33 -3.19
N MET A 291 -31.67 -11.22 -2.81
CA MET A 291 -30.57 -11.19 -1.84
C MET A 291 -30.99 -10.46 -0.57
N SER A 292 -30.36 -10.81 0.56
CA SER A 292 -30.50 -10.00 1.77
C SER A 292 -29.89 -8.61 1.55
N LYS A 293 -30.44 -7.57 2.22
CA LYS A 293 -29.93 -6.20 2.12
C LYS A 293 -28.43 -6.11 2.44
N LEU A 294 -27.97 -6.85 3.45
CA LEU A 294 -26.55 -6.93 3.80
C LEU A 294 -25.71 -7.51 2.65
N ALA A 295 -26.11 -8.65 2.09
CA ALA A 295 -25.37 -9.28 1.00
C ALA A 295 -25.32 -8.39 -0.24
N GLN A 296 -26.45 -7.77 -0.59
CA GLN A 296 -26.56 -6.81 -1.69
C GLN A 296 -25.62 -5.61 -1.48
N GLN A 297 -25.64 -5.00 -0.28
CA GLN A 297 -24.79 -3.86 0.04
C GLN A 297 -23.30 -4.24 -0.02
N VAL A 298 -22.93 -5.38 0.55
CA VAL A 298 -21.56 -5.90 0.48
C VAL A 298 -21.10 -6.05 -0.96
N VAL A 299 -21.90 -6.70 -1.81
CA VAL A 299 -21.58 -6.92 -3.23
C VAL A 299 -21.43 -5.59 -3.98
N ILE A 300 -22.36 -4.64 -3.79
CA ILE A 300 -22.37 -3.37 -4.53
C ILE A 300 -21.22 -2.45 -4.09
N VAL A 301 -20.84 -2.48 -2.82
CA VAL A 301 -19.82 -1.58 -2.27
C VAL A 301 -18.40 -2.14 -2.45
N LEU A 302 -18.20 -3.45 -2.29
CA LEU A 302 -16.85 -4.06 -2.32
C LEU A 302 -16.37 -4.42 -3.71
N ILE A 303 -17.26 -4.87 -4.60
CA ILE A 303 -16.84 -5.35 -5.92
C ILE A 303 -16.16 -4.26 -6.75
N PRO A 304 -16.68 -3.02 -6.86
CA PRO A 304 -16.05 -2.04 -7.75
C PRO A 304 -14.58 -1.71 -7.39
N PRO A 305 -14.23 -1.39 -6.12
CA PRO A 305 -12.83 -1.21 -5.74
C PRO A 305 -11.97 -2.45 -5.96
N LEU A 306 -12.47 -3.64 -5.59
CA LEU A 306 -11.76 -4.90 -5.79
C LEU A 306 -11.52 -5.18 -7.28
N ALA A 307 -12.53 -5.00 -8.12
CA ALA A 307 -12.43 -5.18 -9.56
C ALA A 307 -11.40 -4.22 -10.17
N LEU A 308 -11.34 -2.97 -9.69
CA LEU A 308 -10.29 -2.03 -10.12
C LEU A 308 -8.89 -2.52 -9.71
N ILE A 309 -8.72 -2.96 -8.46
CA ILE A 309 -7.44 -3.50 -7.97
C ILE A 309 -7.02 -4.73 -8.77
N PHE A 310 -7.95 -5.66 -9.01
CA PHE A 310 -7.70 -6.86 -9.82
C PHE A 310 -7.40 -6.55 -11.27
N LEU A 311 -8.05 -5.55 -11.86
CA LEU A 311 -7.77 -5.10 -13.23
C LEU A 311 -6.34 -4.56 -13.34
N VAL A 312 -5.93 -3.72 -12.39
CA VAL A 312 -4.57 -3.17 -12.36
C VAL A 312 -3.54 -4.28 -12.06
N LEU A 313 -3.68 -4.99 -10.94
CA LEU A 313 -2.69 -5.99 -10.54
C LEU A 313 -2.63 -7.17 -11.50
N GLY A 314 -3.80 -7.62 -12.00
CA GLY A 314 -3.88 -8.71 -12.96
C GLY A 314 -3.15 -8.38 -14.25
N THR A 315 -3.35 -7.19 -14.82
CA THR A 315 -2.64 -6.77 -16.04
C THR A 315 -1.13 -6.61 -15.82
N ILE A 316 -0.70 -6.20 -14.63
CA ILE A 316 0.73 -6.14 -14.26
C ILE A 316 1.34 -7.55 -14.10
N PHE A 317 0.66 -8.46 -13.40
CA PHE A 317 1.16 -9.83 -13.18
C PHE A 317 1.20 -10.67 -14.44
N LEU A 318 0.24 -10.46 -15.35
CA LEU A 318 0.25 -11.10 -16.67
C LEU A 318 1.29 -10.48 -17.62
N GLY A 319 1.96 -9.40 -17.23
CA GLY A 319 2.90 -8.67 -18.09
C GLY A 319 2.24 -8.00 -19.30
N ILE A 320 0.91 -7.84 -19.29
CA ILE A 320 0.15 -7.17 -20.37
C ILE A 320 0.35 -5.65 -20.28
N ALA A 321 0.40 -5.12 -19.06
CA ALA A 321 0.57 -3.70 -18.80
C ALA A 321 1.76 -3.46 -17.88
N THR A 322 2.51 -2.40 -18.17
CA THR A 322 3.51 -1.86 -17.24
C THR A 322 2.83 -1.24 -16.01
N PRO A 323 3.54 -1.05 -14.89
CA PRO A 323 2.98 -0.39 -13.70
C PRO A 323 2.38 0.99 -14.00
N THR A 324 2.96 1.71 -14.95
CA THR A 324 2.51 3.03 -15.38
C THR A 324 1.20 2.95 -16.15
N GLU A 325 1.06 2.00 -17.08
CA GLU A 325 -0.19 1.73 -17.79
C GLU A 325 -1.28 1.22 -16.84
N GLY A 326 -0.93 0.32 -15.92
CA GLY A 326 -1.80 -0.15 -14.85
C GLY A 326 -2.29 0.99 -13.96
N GLY A 327 -1.40 1.87 -13.54
CA GLY A 327 -1.75 3.07 -12.77
C GLY A 327 -2.67 4.01 -13.53
N ALA A 328 -2.43 4.23 -14.82
CA ALA A 328 -3.27 5.07 -15.68
C ALA A 328 -4.69 4.49 -15.81
N MET A 329 -4.81 3.18 -16.07
CA MET A 329 -6.09 2.47 -16.08
C MET A 329 -6.80 2.57 -14.72
N GLY A 330 -6.06 2.40 -13.63
CA GLY A 330 -6.54 2.58 -12.26
C GLY A 330 -7.12 3.98 -12.02
N SER A 331 -6.39 5.01 -12.42
CA SER A 331 -6.79 6.42 -12.30
C SER A 331 -8.08 6.72 -13.06
N VAL A 332 -8.18 6.25 -14.31
CA VAL A 332 -9.39 6.40 -15.14
C VAL A 332 -10.55 5.64 -14.52
N GLY A 333 -10.33 4.39 -14.08
CA GLY A 333 -11.36 3.59 -13.41
C GLY A 333 -11.86 4.22 -12.12
N ALA A 334 -10.99 4.84 -11.33
CA ALA A 334 -11.38 5.59 -10.13
C ALA A 334 -12.26 6.79 -10.45
N LEU A 335 -11.95 7.55 -11.51
CA LEU A 335 -12.79 8.65 -11.98
C LEU A 335 -14.16 8.15 -12.44
N ILE A 336 -14.20 7.06 -13.21
CA ILE A 336 -15.45 6.46 -13.68
C ILE A 336 -16.30 6.00 -12.49
N MET A 337 -15.71 5.33 -11.50
CA MET A 337 -16.42 4.90 -10.30
C MET A 337 -16.95 6.07 -9.47
N ALA A 338 -16.13 7.10 -9.26
CA ALA A 338 -16.55 8.31 -8.55
C ALA A 338 -17.71 9.01 -9.29
N ALA A 339 -17.67 9.05 -10.63
CA ALA A 339 -18.73 9.61 -11.46
C ALA A 339 -20.01 8.78 -11.39
N ALA A 340 -19.90 7.45 -11.50
CA ALA A 340 -21.03 6.52 -11.43
C ALA A 340 -21.77 6.59 -10.09
N LYS A 341 -21.06 6.92 -9.01
CA LYS A 341 -21.65 7.17 -7.67
C LYS A 341 -22.18 8.61 -7.49
N GLY A 342 -22.04 9.48 -8.47
CA GLY A 342 -22.44 10.89 -8.37
C GLY A 342 -21.60 11.71 -7.38
N ARG A 343 -20.39 11.23 -7.05
CA ARG A 343 -19.48 11.86 -6.07
C ARG A 343 -18.26 12.52 -6.73
N LEU A 344 -18.19 12.54 -8.06
CA LEU A 344 -17.15 13.23 -8.80
C LEU A 344 -17.49 14.72 -8.91
N SER A 345 -16.64 15.58 -8.35
CA SER A 345 -16.69 17.02 -8.53
C SER A 345 -15.34 17.57 -8.99
N LEU A 346 -15.34 18.75 -9.61
CA LEU A 346 -14.09 19.44 -9.96
C LEU A 346 -13.23 19.72 -8.73
N ASP A 347 -13.84 19.93 -7.56
CA ASP A 347 -13.11 20.14 -6.32
C ASP A 347 -12.40 18.86 -5.87
N VAL A 348 -13.04 17.69 -5.96
CA VAL A 348 -12.40 16.39 -5.68
C VAL A 348 -11.21 16.17 -6.62
N VAL A 349 -11.37 16.44 -7.91
CA VAL A 349 -10.28 16.29 -8.89
C VAL A 349 -9.13 17.26 -8.60
N LYS A 350 -9.41 18.54 -8.35
CA LYS A 350 -8.37 19.54 -8.02
C LYS A 350 -7.63 19.19 -6.74
N GLN A 351 -8.33 18.75 -5.70
CA GLN A 351 -7.73 18.32 -4.44
C GLN A 351 -6.89 17.05 -4.61
N ALA A 352 -7.38 16.10 -5.40
CA ALA A 352 -6.65 14.88 -5.74
C ALA A 352 -5.36 15.22 -6.49
N LEU A 353 -5.43 16.03 -7.55
CA LEU A 353 -4.25 16.50 -8.29
C LEU A 353 -3.26 17.22 -7.38
N ALA A 354 -3.69 18.17 -6.57
CA ALA A 354 -2.80 18.90 -5.67
C ALA A 354 -2.11 17.99 -4.64
N SER A 355 -2.84 17.01 -4.09
CA SER A 355 -2.31 16.05 -3.13
C SER A 355 -1.35 15.07 -3.81
N THR A 356 -1.71 14.57 -5.00
CA THR A 356 -0.84 13.75 -5.86
C THR A 356 0.44 14.47 -6.20
N THR A 357 0.38 15.71 -6.67
CA THR A 357 1.58 16.51 -6.98
C THR A 357 2.47 16.62 -5.76
N ARG A 358 1.92 16.96 -4.59
CA ARG A 358 2.70 17.08 -3.35
C ARG A 358 3.39 15.77 -2.97
N LEU A 359 2.65 14.67 -2.97
CA LEU A 359 3.17 13.35 -2.59
C LEU A 359 4.22 12.85 -3.58
N SER A 360 3.95 12.95 -4.88
CA SER A 360 4.91 12.59 -5.93
C SER A 360 6.17 13.45 -5.86
N SER A 361 6.04 14.76 -5.64
CA SER A 361 7.20 15.63 -5.42
C SER A 361 8.02 15.17 -4.22
N PHE A 362 7.39 14.87 -3.07
CA PHE A 362 8.13 14.36 -1.91
C PHE A 362 8.89 13.08 -2.21
N VAL A 363 8.28 12.11 -2.90
CA VAL A 363 8.97 10.87 -3.28
C VAL A 363 10.16 11.15 -4.19
N LEU A 364 9.98 11.98 -5.23
CA LEU A 364 11.06 12.35 -6.15
C LEU A 364 12.21 13.07 -5.44
N PHE A 365 11.91 14.00 -4.52
CA PHE A 365 12.94 14.67 -3.72
C PHE A 365 13.70 13.69 -2.81
N ILE A 366 12.99 12.73 -2.19
CA ILE A 366 13.63 11.68 -1.39
C ILE A 366 14.57 10.84 -2.27
N LEU A 367 14.14 10.47 -3.48
CA LEU A 367 14.96 9.71 -4.42
C LEU A 367 16.22 10.49 -4.84
N ILE A 368 16.10 11.78 -5.15
CA ILE A 368 17.25 12.64 -5.45
C ILE A 368 18.23 12.66 -4.27
N GLY A 369 17.74 12.92 -3.05
CA GLY A 369 18.58 12.94 -1.85
C GLY A 369 19.24 11.58 -1.59
N ALA A 370 18.50 10.50 -1.79
CA ALA A 370 19.00 9.14 -1.68
C ALA A 370 20.10 8.86 -2.71
N ARG A 371 20.02 9.37 -3.95
CA ARG A 371 21.09 9.21 -4.95
C ARG A 371 22.38 9.92 -4.53
N VAL A 372 22.29 11.11 -3.94
CA VAL A 372 23.45 11.84 -3.41
C VAL A 372 24.12 11.08 -2.27
N PHE A 373 23.31 10.63 -1.32
CA PHE A 373 23.78 9.80 -0.21
C PHE A 373 24.42 8.51 -0.72
N SER A 374 23.72 7.79 -1.59
CA SER A 374 24.12 6.51 -2.16
C SER A 374 25.46 6.61 -2.88
N LEU A 375 25.64 7.60 -3.77
CA LEU A 375 26.92 7.82 -4.48
C LEU A 375 28.09 7.90 -3.51
N THR A 376 27.93 8.70 -2.45
CA THR A 376 28.97 8.88 -1.43
C THR A 376 29.18 7.62 -0.60
N PHE A 377 28.09 6.97 -0.20
CA PHE A 377 28.11 5.77 0.62
C PHE A 377 28.77 4.59 -0.11
N TYR A 378 28.52 4.43 -1.41
CA TYR A 378 29.24 3.48 -2.25
C TYR A 378 30.73 3.82 -2.36
N GLY A 379 31.06 5.11 -2.54
CA GLY A 379 32.46 5.55 -2.63
C GLY A 379 33.29 5.34 -1.36
N VAL A 380 32.66 5.25 -0.18
CA VAL A 380 33.33 4.90 1.09
C VAL A 380 33.21 3.42 1.45
N ASN A 381 32.84 2.56 0.49
CA ASN A 381 32.61 1.12 0.70
C ASN A 381 31.55 0.80 1.78
N GLY A 382 30.55 1.68 1.94
CA GLY A 382 29.50 1.51 2.93
C GLY A 382 28.63 0.28 2.72
N HIS A 383 28.41 -0.14 1.47
CA HIS A 383 27.69 -1.37 1.14
C HIS A 383 28.40 -2.62 1.66
N ILE A 384 29.73 -2.69 1.56
CA ILE A 384 30.55 -3.78 2.11
C ILE A 384 30.50 -3.77 3.64
N TRP A 385 30.55 -2.58 4.25
CA TRP A 385 30.40 -2.45 5.70
C TRP A 385 29.04 -2.98 6.18
N VAL A 386 27.94 -2.64 5.48
CA VAL A 386 26.61 -3.19 5.78
C VAL A 386 26.58 -4.70 5.61
N GLU A 387 27.15 -5.24 4.53
CA GLU A 387 27.23 -6.69 4.30
C GLU A 387 27.94 -7.41 5.45
N HIS A 388 29.12 -6.93 5.87
CA HIS A 388 29.84 -7.50 7.01
C HIS A 388 29.06 -7.37 8.32
N LEU A 389 28.38 -6.24 8.54
CA LEU A 389 27.53 -6.05 9.71
C LEU A 389 26.38 -7.06 9.75
N LEU A 390 25.78 -7.37 8.60
CA LEU A 390 24.68 -8.32 8.50
C LEU A 390 25.15 -9.77 8.62
N ILE A 391 26.25 -10.16 7.97
CA ILE A 391 26.80 -11.53 8.03
C ILE A 391 27.38 -11.85 9.41
N SER A 392 27.81 -10.83 10.16
CA SER A 392 28.32 -11.01 11.53
C SER A 392 27.23 -11.19 12.59
N LEU A 393 25.95 -11.04 12.23
CA LEU A 393 24.85 -11.33 13.15
C LEU A 393 24.74 -12.85 13.41
N PRO A 394 24.63 -13.27 14.68
CA PRO A 394 24.47 -14.68 15.02
C PRO A 394 23.12 -15.19 14.49
N GLY A 395 23.15 -16.34 13.79
CA GLY A 395 21.94 -17.00 13.29
C GLY A 395 21.90 -17.26 11.78
N GLY A 396 22.92 -16.84 11.01
CA GLY A 396 23.00 -17.13 9.58
C GLY A 396 21.79 -16.57 8.79
N GLU A 397 21.36 -17.27 7.74
CA GLU A 397 20.22 -16.84 6.90
C GLU A 397 18.91 -16.70 7.68
N THR A 398 18.68 -17.54 8.70
CA THR A 398 17.48 -17.50 9.54
C THR A 398 17.51 -16.39 10.58
N GLY A 399 18.68 -16.08 11.14
CA GLY A 399 18.88 -14.90 11.98
C GLY A 399 18.77 -13.58 11.22
N PHE A 400 18.89 -13.61 9.89
CA PHE A 400 18.67 -12.45 9.02
C PHE A 400 17.19 -12.24 8.66
N LEU A 401 16.39 -13.32 8.58
CA LEU A 401 14.97 -13.26 8.22
C LEU A 401 14.02 -12.94 9.39
N ILE A 402 14.46 -13.20 10.62
CA ILE A 402 13.71 -12.95 11.88
C ILE A 402 14.19 -11.63 12.47
#